data_AF-A0A1F8LZ61-F1
#
_entry.id   AF-A0A1F8LZ61-F1
#
_cell.length_a   1.000
_cell.length_b   1.000
_cell.length_c   1.000
_cell.angle_alpha   90.00
_cell.angle_beta   90.00
_cell.angle_gamma   90.00
#
_symmetry.space_group_name_H-M   'P 1'
#
loop_
_entity.id
_entity.type
_entity.pdbx_description
1 polymer ?
#
loop_
_entity_poly.entity_id
_entity_poly.type
_entity_poly.pdbx_seq_one_letter_code
_entity_poly.pdbx_strand_id
1 'polypeptide(L)'
;MKAMILDPQVKVYSSFDANAVSIASLPAGSEIEFGAPKRKAGKLWVPITLSTGQQAFIPGETRLFIIRQASLMQNNIDLHTEPSTTSMVKQQFARNTKVYILEVVKQENQDWVRVRDMNGMEGFIQGNTSIRVIQQKTKALGRKNMLSGVMWLIGGLVITFSGSSPASGGSFVLFGYGAILFGAFMLISGLVQFLTAPS
;
A
#
# COMPACT_ATOMS: atom_id res chain seq x y z
N MET A 1 -3.43 -3.45 -5.55
CA MET A 1 -3.70 -3.40 -4.09
C MET A 1 -5.07 -4.03 -3.87
N LYS A 2 -5.30 -4.69 -2.73
CA LYS A 2 -6.61 -5.30 -2.42
C LYS A 2 -7.41 -4.41 -1.47
N ALA A 3 -8.71 -4.32 -1.68
CA ALA A 3 -9.62 -3.62 -0.79
C ALA A 3 -10.94 -4.38 -0.66
N MET A 4 -11.65 -4.11 0.42
CA MET A 4 -13.01 -4.56 0.66
C MET A 4 -13.97 -3.38 0.49
N ILE A 5 -15.10 -3.62 -0.17
CA ILE A 5 -16.16 -2.61 -0.32
C ILE A 5 -16.96 -2.53 0.99
N LEU A 6 -17.15 -1.32 1.51
CA LEU A 6 -17.95 -1.10 2.73
C LEU A 6 -19.39 -0.67 2.43
N ASP A 7 -19.64 -0.12 1.25
CA ASP A 7 -20.97 0.35 0.87
C ASP A 7 -21.90 -0.83 0.53
N PRO A 8 -23.20 -0.75 0.88
CA PRO A 8 -24.14 -1.86 0.78
C PRO A 8 -24.28 -2.40 -0.64
N GLN A 9 -24.29 -1.50 -1.63
CA GLN A 9 -24.22 -1.84 -3.04
C GLN A 9 -23.47 -0.76 -3.82
N VAL A 10 -22.54 -1.19 -4.66
CA VAL A 10 -21.74 -0.32 -5.51
C VAL A 10 -21.89 -0.73 -6.96
N LYS A 11 -22.33 0.23 -7.79
CA LYS A 11 -22.40 0.03 -9.24
C LYS A 11 -21.00 0.04 -9.84
N VAL A 12 -20.76 -0.95 -10.68
CA VAL A 12 -19.50 -1.15 -11.40
C VAL A 12 -19.73 -0.84 -12.86
N TYR A 13 -18.85 -0.02 -13.43
CA TYR A 13 -18.95 0.51 -14.79
C TYR A 13 -17.88 -0.08 -15.70
N SER A 14 -18.20 -0.28 -16.97
CA SER A 14 -17.22 -0.76 -17.97
C SER A 14 -16.17 0.27 -18.37
N SER A 15 -16.46 1.56 -18.17
CA SER A 15 -15.57 2.68 -18.46
C SER A 15 -15.67 3.75 -17.37
N PHE A 16 -14.67 4.62 -17.30
CA PHE A 16 -14.62 5.81 -16.45
C PHE A 16 -15.25 7.04 -17.13
N ASP A 17 -16.17 6.80 -18.06
CA ASP A 17 -16.95 7.82 -18.77
C ASP A 17 -18.27 8.10 -18.05
N ALA A 18 -18.75 9.34 -18.16
CA ALA A 18 -20.00 9.76 -17.51
C ALA A 18 -21.24 8.98 -18.03
N ASN A 19 -21.18 8.46 -19.26
CA ASN A 19 -22.24 7.68 -19.91
C ASN A 19 -21.94 6.17 -19.90
N ALA A 20 -20.99 5.70 -19.08
CA ALA A 20 -20.63 4.30 -19.05
C ALA A 20 -21.79 3.43 -18.56
N VAL A 21 -21.95 2.25 -19.16
CA VAL A 21 -22.95 1.27 -18.77
C VAL A 21 -22.51 0.57 -17.48
N SER A 22 -23.43 0.47 -16.52
CA SER A 22 -23.24 -0.34 -15.32
C SER A 22 -23.25 -1.81 -15.73
N ILE A 23 -22.13 -2.51 -15.55
CA ILE A 23 -21.96 -3.92 -15.92
C ILE A 23 -22.23 -4.87 -14.76
N ALA A 24 -22.10 -4.40 -13.52
CA ALA A 24 -22.36 -5.20 -12.32
C ALA A 24 -22.73 -4.31 -11.13
N SER A 25 -23.23 -4.95 -10.06
CA SER A 25 -23.35 -4.35 -8.73
C SER A 25 -22.62 -5.25 -7.74
N LEU A 26 -21.69 -4.67 -6.97
CA LEU A 26 -20.95 -5.39 -5.95
C LEU A 26 -21.56 -5.11 -4.57
N PRO A 27 -21.89 -6.14 -3.78
CA PRO A 27 -22.35 -5.96 -2.41
C PRO A 27 -21.21 -5.57 -1.47
N ALA A 28 -21.57 -5.04 -0.30
CA ALA A 28 -20.64 -4.86 0.83
C ALA A 28 -19.92 -6.17 1.17
N GLY A 29 -18.66 -6.06 1.58
CA GLY A 29 -17.79 -7.19 1.89
C GLY A 29 -17.08 -7.80 0.68
N SER A 30 -17.38 -7.36 -0.55
CA SER A 30 -16.70 -7.85 -1.74
C SER A 30 -15.23 -7.43 -1.76
N GLU A 31 -14.34 -8.39 -1.95
CA GLU A 31 -12.92 -8.13 -2.17
C GLU A 31 -12.65 -7.78 -3.63
N ILE A 32 -11.96 -6.68 -3.85
CA ILE A 32 -11.60 -6.17 -5.16
C ILE A 32 -10.12 -5.78 -5.20
N GLU A 33 -9.52 -5.98 -6.36
CA GLU A 33 -8.22 -5.37 -6.65
C GLU A 33 -8.46 -4.00 -7.24
N PHE A 34 -7.85 -2.96 -6.67
CA PHE A 34 -8.01 -1.59 -7.13
C PHE A 34 -6.66 -0.95 -7.47
N GLY A 35 -6.71 -0.04 -8.44
CA GLY A 35 -5.59 0.76 -8.91
C GLY A 35 -5.66 2.22 -8.45
N ALA A 36 -4.78 3.06 -9.02
CA ALA A 36 -4.75 4.48 -8.69
C ALA A 36 -6.02 5.19 -9.21
N PRO A 37 -6.65 6.07 -8.40
CA PRO A 37 -7.82 6.81 -8.83
C PRO A 37 -7.48 7.72 -10.02
N LYS A 38 -8.41 7.78 -10.98
CA LYS A 38 -8.34 8.62 -12.17
C LYS A 38 -9.48 9.62 -12.14
N ARG A 39 -9.24 10.83 -12.65
CA ARG A 39 -10.28 11.87 -12.76
C ARG A 39 -10.64 12.07 -14.23
N LYS A 40 -11.93 12.05 -14.55
CA LYS A 40 -12.47 12.36 -15.89
C LYS A 40 -13.80 13.07 -15.76
N ALA A 41 -13.99 14.12 -16.56
CA ALA A 41 -15.21 14.95 -16.54
C ALA A 41 -15.62 15.40 -15.13
N GLY A 42 -14.64 15.84 -14.32
CA GLY A 42 -14.86 16.29 -12.94
C GLY A 42 -15.07 15.19 -11.90
N LYS A 43 -15.43 13.96 -12.31
CA LYS A 43 -15.69 12.81 -11.42
C LYS A 43 -14.43 11.97 -11.18
N LEU A 44 -14.31 11.45 -9.96
CA LEU A 44 -13.26 10.51 -9.56
C LEU A 44 -13.73 9.09 -9.82
N TRP A 45 -12.84 8.28 -10.40
CA TRP A 45 -13.08 6.89 -10.76
C TRP A 45 -11.93 6.04 -10.24
N VAL A 46 -12.25 4.95 -9.57
CA VAL A 46 -11.25 3.98 -9.11
C VAL A 46 -11.30 2.78 -10.06
N PRO A 47 -10.19 2.48 -10.78
CA PRO A 47 -10.11 1.28 -11.59
C PRO A 47 -10.05 0.07 -10.66
N ILE A 48 -10.88 -0.93 -10.95
CA ILE A 48 -10.93 -2.19 -10.23
C ILE A 48 -10.77 -3.36 -11.21
N THR A 49 -10.22 -4.47 -10.74
CA THR A 49 -10.17 -5.73 -11.48
C THR A 49 -11.11 -6.70 -10.81
N LEU A 50 -12.12 -7.17 -11.55
CA LEU A 50 -13.08 -8.16 -11.09
C LEU A 50 -12.41 -9.54 -10.99
N SER A 51 -13.03 -10.48 -10.27
CA SER A 51 -12.57 -11.88 -10.18
C SER A 51 -12.48 -12.57 -11.54
N THR A 52 -13.22 -12.09 -12.55
CA THR A 52 -13.18 -12.54 -13.94
C THR A 52 -11.95 -12.04 -14.71
N GLY A 53 -11.10 -11.21 -14.09
CA GLY A 53 -9.97 -10.54 -14.74
C GLY A 53 -10.37 -9.30 -15.56
N GLN A 54 -11.67 -9.00 -15.65
CA GLN A 54 -12.17 -7.82 -16.36
C GLN A 54 -11.86 -6.54 -15.58
N GLN A 55 -11.29 -5.55 -16.25
CA GLN A 55 -11.15 -4.21 -15.69
C GLN A 55 -12.49 -3.48 -15.71
N ALA A 56 -12.80 -2.84 -14.60
CA ALA A 56 -14.00 -2.05 -14.43
C ALA A 56 -13.71 -0.83 -13.56
N PHE A 57 -14.71 0.02 -13.34
CA PHE A 57 -14.56 1.28 -12.63
C PHE A 57 -15.66 1.45 -11.61
N ILE A 58 -15.30 1.93 -10.42
CA ILE A 58 -16.25 2.33 -9.39
C ILE A 58 -16.12 3.84 -9.11
N PRO A 59 -17.19 4.50 -8.63
CA PRO A 59 -17.13 5.88 -8.19
C PRO A 59 -16.07 6.08 -7.09
N GLY A 60 -15.34 7.19 -7.15
CA GLY A 60 -14.33 7.52 -6.13
C GLY A 60 -14.91 7.90 -4.76
N GLU A 61 -16.22 8.13 -4.68
CA GLU A 61 -16.96 8.34 -3.42
C GLU A 61 -17.26 7.03 -2.67
N THR A 62 -17.05 5.88 -3.32
CA THR A 62 -17.24 4.56 -2.71
C THR A 62 -16.28 4.36 -1.54
N ARG A 63 -16.82 3.90 -0.41
CA ARG A 63 -16.01 3.60 0.78
C ARG A 63 -15.31 2.27 0.62
N LEU A 64 -13.99 2.34 0.58
CA LEU A 64 -13.10 1.18 0.45
C LEU A 64 -12.26 1.01 1.71
N PHE A 65 -12.20 -0.21 2.22
CA PHE A 65 -11.24 -0.60 3.24
C PHE A 65 -10.04 -1.26 2.57
N ILE A 66 -8.87 -0.62 2.64
CA ILE A 66 -7.64 -1.16 2.02
C ILE A 66 -7.15 -2.33 2.87
N ILE A 67 -7.12 -3.53 2.27
CA ILE A 67 -6.58 -4.72 2.92
C ILE A 67 -5.06 -4.58 2.95
N ARG A 68 -4.51 -4.54 4.17
CA ARG A 68 -3.07 -4.38 4.39
C ARG A 68 -2.52 -5.61 5.09
N GLN A 69 -1.31 -6.00 4.69
CA GLN A 69 -0.57 -7.01 5.41
C GLN A 69 0.09 -6.37 6.64
N ALA A 70 0.06 -7.07 7.75
CA ALA A 70 0.63 -6.62 9.00
C ALA A 70 1.34 -7.77 9.72
N SER A 71 2.33 -7.45 10.53
CA SER A 71 3.01 -8.37 11.44
C SER A 71 2.60 -8.05 12.87
N LEU A 72 2.23 -9.08 13.61
CA LEU A 72 1.89 -8.98 15.03
C LEU A 72 3.18 -8.77 15.85
N MET A 73 3.20 -7.78 16.74
CA MET A 73 4.41 -7.45 17.50
C MET A 73 4.42 -8.06 18.91
N GLN A 74 3.30 -8.63 19.34
CA GLN A 74 3.12 -9.25 20.66
C GLN A 74 2.97 -10.77 20.50
N ASN A 75 3.33 -11.50 21.55
CA ASN A 75 3.03 -12.93 21.68
C ASN A 75 1.64 -13.13 22.26
N ASN A 76 1.10 -14.33 22.11
CA ASN A 76 -0.11 -14.79 22.78
C ASN A 76 -1.33 -13.91 22.47
N ILE A 77 -1.52 -13.57 21.20
CA ILE A 77 -2.67 -12.76 20.76
C ILE A 77 -3.82 -13.71 20.44
N ASP A 78 -4.92 -13.57 21.16
CA ASP A 78 -6.10 -14.41 20.97
C ASP A 78 -6.91 -13.95 19.75
N LEU A 79 -7.15 -14.88 18.84
CA LEU A 79 -8.03 -14.73 17.70
C LEU A 79 -9.43 -15.20 18.09
N HIS A 80 -10.36 -14.26 18.21
CA HIS A 80 -11.73 -14.49 18.60
C HIS A 80 -12.65 -14.80 17.41
N THR A 81 -13.73 -15.53 17.65
CA THR A 81 -14.79 -15.78 16.64
C THR A 81 -15.60 -14.54 16.32
N GLU A 82 -15.81 -13.67 17.31
CA GLU A 82 -16.64 -12.48 17.24
C GLU A 82 -15.90 -11.29 17.85
N PRO A 83 -16.30 -10.03 17.55
CA PRO A 83 -15.73 -8.84 18.19
C PRO A 83 -16.26 -8.69 19.62
N SER A 84 -15.91 -9.65 20.48
CA SER A 84 -16.26 -9.69 21.90
C SER A 84 -15.21 -10.45 22.70
N THR A 85 -14.90 -9.95 23.90
CA THR A 85 -13.95 -10.57 24.84
C THR A 85 -14.46 -11.88 25.43
N THR A 86 -15.78 -12.10 25.39
CA THR A 86 -16.42 -13.33 25.86
C THR A 86 -16.53 -14.40 24.78
N SER A 87 -16.17 -14.06 23.54
CA SER A 87 -16.28 -14.99 22.42
C SER A 87 -15.17 -16.03 22.44
N MET A 88 -15.45 -17.19 21.85
CA MET A 88 -14.52 -18.30 21.80
C MET A 88 -13.23 -17.92 21.07
N VAL A 89 -12.09 -18.27 21.66
CA VAL A 89 -10.78 -18.13 21.03
C VAL A 89 -10.59 -19.28 20.04
N LYS A 90 -10.52 -18.95 18.74
CA LYS A 90 -10.24 -19.92 17.67
C LYS A 90 -8.80 -20.40 17.72
N GLN A 91 -7.88 -19.46 17.93
CA GLN A 91 -6.45 -19.71 17.87
C GLN A 91 -5.71 -18.60 18.62
N GLN A 92 -4.49 -18.89 19.07
CA GLN A 92 -3.59 -17.89 19.60
C GLN A 92 -2.42 -17.68 18.63
N PHE A 93 -2.12 -16.42 18.31
CA PHE A 93 -1.01 -16.06 17.45
C PHE A 93 0.25 -15.72 18.25
N ALA A 94 1.38 -16.19 17.72
CA ALA A 94 2.70 -15.79 18.19
C ALA A 94 3.12 -14.43 17.60
N ARG A 95 4.19 -13.88 18.17
CA ARG A 95 4.87 -12.69 17.67
C ARG A 95 5.42 -12.95 16.28
N ASN A 96 5.42 -11.91 15.47
CA ASN A 96 5.85 -11.87 14.09
C ASN A 96 4.98 -12.69 13.12
N THR A 97 3.82 -13.16 13.57
CA THR A 97 2.82 -13.76 12.67
C THR A 97 2.31 -12.70 11.70
N LYS A 98 2.26 -13.07 10.42
CA LYS A 98 1.77 -12.21 9.35
C LYS A 98 0.28 -12.42 9.18
N VAL A 99 -0.48 -11.33 9.16
CA VAL A 99 -1.94 -11.35 8.96
C VAL A 99 -2.35 -10.27 7.97
N TYR A 100 -3.50 -10.43 7.35
CA TYR A 100 -4.18 -9.39 6.58
C TYR A 100 -5.21 -8.71 7.46
N ILE A 101 -5.17 -7.39 7.55
CA ILE A 101 -6.20 -6.59 8.21
C ILE A 101 -7.34 -6.38 7.21
N LEU A 102 -8.53 -6.90 7.54
CA LEU A 102 -9.72 -6.83 6.71
C LEU A 102 -10.64 -5.67 7.09
N GLU A 103 -10.79 -5.42 8.39
CA GLU A 103 -11.73 -4.41 8.89
C GLU A 103 -11.34 -3.96 10.31
N VAL A 104 -11.73 -2.73 10.67
CA VAL A 104 -11.67 -2.24 12.06
C VAL A 104 -13.10 -1.94 12.51
N VAL A 105 -13.58 -2.72 13.47
CA VAL A 105 -14.90 -2.58 14.08
C VAL A 105 -14.73 -1.79 15.37
N LYS A 106 -15.20 -0.54 15.38
CA LYS A 106 -15.21 0.28 16.59
C LYS A 106 -16.47 -0.01 17.39
N GLN A 107 -16.33 -0.41 18.65
CA GLN A 107 -17.44 -0.55 19.59
C GLN A 107 -17.25 0.41 20.76
N GLU A 108 -18.34 0.75 21.44
CA GLU A 108 -18.32 1.73 22.55
C GLU A 108 -17.36 1.35 23.68
N ASN A 109 -17.13 0.05 23.91
CA ASN A 109 -16.23 -0.46 24.95
C ASN A 109 -14.81 -0.78 24.48
N GLN A 110 -14.65 -1.34 23.28
CA GLN A 110 -13.35 -1.77 22.78
C GLN A 110 -13.32 -1.87 21.26
N ASP A 111 -12.24 -1.40 20.64
CA ASP A 111 -12.02 -1.56 19.21
C ASP A 111 -11.60 -3.01 18.90
N TRP A 112 -12.08 -3.52 17.78
CA TRP A 112 -11.75 -4.85 17.26
C TRP A 112 -11.22 -4.75 15.84
N VAL A 113 -10.29 -5.62 15.51
CA VAL A 113 -9.72 -5.70 14.18
C VAL A 113 -9.99 -7.08 13.62
N ARG A 114 -10.73 -7.13 12.51
CA ARG A 114 -10.93 -8.38 11.77
C ARG A 114 -9.67 -8.66 10.97
N VAL A 115 -9.07 -9.82 11.23
CA VAL A 115 -7.84 -10.26 10.57
C VAL A 115 -8.03 -11.62 9.90
N ARG A 116 -7.28 -11.83 8.82
CA ARG A 116 -7.15 -13.12 8.14
C ARG A 116 -5.71 -13.58 8.15
N ASP A 117 -5.46 -14.78 8.66
CA ASP A 117 -4.13 -15.40 8.63
C ASP A 117 -3.74 -15.82 7.19
N MET A 118 -2.46 -16.14 6.98
CA MET A 118 -1.95 -16.68 5.72
C MET A 118 -2.62 -18.01 5.32
N ASN A 119 -3.12 -18.75 6.31
CA ASN A 119 -3.87 -19.99 6.12
C ASN A 119 -5.35 -19.76 5.76
N GLY A 120 -5.78 -18.50 5.60
CA GLY A 120 -7.17 -18.15 5.29
C GLY A 120 -8.12 -18.13 6.50
N MET A 121 -7.61 -18.39 7.71
CA MET A 121 -8.43 -18.35 8.92
C MET A 121 -8.77 -16.90 9.29
N GLU A 122 -10.05 -16.62 9.46
CA GLU A 122 -10.54 -15.30 9.87
C GLU A 122 -10.98 -15.27 11.32
N GLY A 123 -10.75 -14.13 11.97
CA GLY A 123 -11.31 -13.82 13.28
C GLY A 123 -11.03 -12.38 13.68
N PHE A 124 -11.27 -12.10 14.95
CA PHE A 124 -11.16 -10.76 15.52
C PHE A 124 -10.04 -10.72 16.57
N ILE A 125 -9.21 -9.70 16.51
CA ILE A 125 -8.19 -9.41 17.53
C ILE A 125 -8.53 -8.08 18.19
N GLN A 126 -8.10 -7.90 19.44
CA GLN A 126 -8.32 -6.65 20.15
C GLN A 126 -7.55 -5.49 19.49
N GLY A 127 -8.16 -4.32 19.38
CA GLY A 127 -7.58 -3.13 18.75
C GLY A 127 -6.41 -2.50 19.50
N ASN A 128 -6.22 -2.85 20.78
CA ASN A 128 -5.04 -2.50 21.57
C ASN A 128 -3.77 -3.30 21.19
N THR A 129 -3.91 -4.30 20.31
CA THR A 129 -2.79 -5.14 19.88
C THR A 129 -1.78 -4.31 19.09
N SER A 130 -0.49 -4.45 19.44
CA SER A 130 0.58 -3.79 18.69
C SER A 130 0.80 -4.48 17.35
N ILE A 131 0.41 -3.79 16.27
CA ILE A 131 0.48 -4.30 14.90
C ILE A 131 1.42 -3.43 14.08
N ARG A 132 2.37 -4.05 13.37
CA ARG A 132 3.24 -3.37 12.42
C ARG A 132 2.73 -3.62 11.00
N VAL A 133 2.16 -2.60 10.37
CA VAL A 133 1.74 -2.67 8.96
C VAL A 133 2.97 -2.85 8.08
N ILE A 134 3.04 -3.96 7.34
CA ILE A 134 4.07 -4.22 6.35
C ILE A 134 3.70 -3.40 5.12
N GLN A 135 4.46 -2.34 4.87
CA GLN A 135 4.30 -1.53 3.66
C GLN A 135 4.63 -2.41 2.46
N GLN A 136 3.66 -2.61 1.55
CA GLN A 136 3.93 -3.28 0.29
C GLN A 136 4.97 -2.44 -0.47
N LYS A 137 6.14 -3.02 -0.73
CA LYS A 137 7.14 -2.39 -1.59
C LYS A 137 6.52 -2.27 -2.98
N THR A 138 6.15 -1.06 -3.40
CA THR A 138 5.55 -0.84 -4.72
C THR A 138 6.63 -0.52 -5.75
N LYS A 139 6.48 -1.02 -6.98
CA LYS A 139 7.35 -0.66 -8.11
C LYS A 139 7.34 0.85 -8.43
N ALA A 140 6.25 1.55 -8.08
CA ALA A 140 6.14 2.98 -8.26
C ALA A 140 7.08 3.76 -7.33
N LEU A 141 7.25 3.31 -6.08
CA LEU A 141 8.19 3.92 -5.14
C LEU A 141 9.64 3.66 -5.56
N GLY A 142 9.95 2.44 -6.02
CA GLY A 142 11.26 2.11 -6.59
C GLY A 142 11.63 3.01 -7.77
N ARG A 143 10.70 3.23 -8.71
CA ARG A 143 10.91 4.16 -9.85
C ARG A 143 11.20 5.60 -9.42
N LYS A 144 10.52 6.11 -8.39
CA LYS A 144 10.80 7.46 -7.86
C LYS A 144 12.20 7.54 -7.25
N ASN A 145 12.61 6.54 -6.48
CA ASN A 145 13.95 6.49 -5.90
C ASN A 145 15.05 6.38 -6.98
N MET A 146 14.81 5.61 -8.04
CA MET A 146 15.71 5.55 -9.20
C MET A 146 15.85 6.91 -9.89
N LEU A 147 14.72 7.60 -10.14
CA LEU A 147 14.74 8.92 -10.82
C LEU A 147 15.47 9.97 -9.97
N SER A 148 15.19 10.03 -8.68
CA SER A 148 15.90 10.92 -7.75
C SER A 148 17.39 10.59 -7.68
N GLY A 149 17.76 9.30 -7.68
CA GLY A 149 19.15 8.86 -7.72
C GLY A 149 19.90 9.32 -8.98
N VAL A 150 19.26 9.20 -10.15
CA VAL A 150 19.81 9.70 -11.43
C VAL A 150 19.99 11.22 -11.38
N MET A 151 19.04 11.96 -10.82
CA MET A 151 19.13 13.41 -10.69
C MET A 151 20.31 13.84 -9.82
N TRP A 152 20.51 13.19 -8.67
CA TRP A 152 21.66 13.44 -7.80
C TRP A 152 22.99 13.06 -8.43
N LEU A 153 23.04 11.98 -9.22
CA LEU A 153 24.22 11.60 -9.99
C LEU A 153 24.59 12.64 -11.04
N ILE A 154 23.61 13.13 -11.81
CA ILE A 154 23.84 14.17 -12.82
C ILE A 154 24.29 15.46 -12.14
N GLY A 155 23.62 15.88 -11.07
CA GLY A 155 24.01 17.09 -10.32
C GLY A 155 25.42 17.00 -9.74
N GLY A 156 25.77 15.86 -9.15
CA GLY A 156 27.12 15.62 -8.62
C GLY A 156 28.19 15.57 -9.71
N LEU A 157 27.90 14.97 -10.87
CA LEU A 157 28.78 15.01 -12.04
C LEU A 157 29.00 16.44 -12.53
N VAL A 158 27.93 17.23 -12.69
CA VAL A 158 28.04 18.63 -13.11
C VAL A 158 28.89 19.43 -12.14
N ILE A 159 28.67 19.32 -10.82
CA ILE A 159 29.48 20.03 -9.81
C ILE A 159 30.96 19.62 -9.89
N THR A 160 31.23 18.32 -10.06
CA THR A 160 32.59 17.79 -10.10
C THR A 160 33.35 18.25 -11.35
N PHE A 161 32.68 18.26 -12.51
CA PHE A 161 33.27 18.71 -13.78
C PHE A 161 33.34 20.24 -13.89
N SER A 162 32.38 20.97 -13.32
CA SER A 162 32.35 22.45 -13.35
C SER A 162 33.30 23.07 -12.31
N GLY A 163 33.53 22.39 -11.18
CA GLY A 163 34.46 22.80 -10.13
C GLY A 163 35.93 22.54 -10.45
N SER A 164 36.25 22.05 -11.65
CA SER A 164 37.62 21.77 -12.12
C SER A 164 38.40 23.02 -12.57
N SER A 165 37.97 24.22 -12.16
CA SER A 165 38.77 25.44 -12.33
C SER A 165 39.80 25.55 -11.19
N PRO A 166 41.11 25.67 -11.49
CA PRO A 166 42.18 25.67 -10.49
C PRO A 166 42.19 26.87 -9.52
N ALA A 167 41.24 27.80 -9.63
CA ALA A 167 41.26 29.09 -8.94
C ALA A 167 40.30 29.22 -7.75
N SER A 168 39.45 28.23 -7.45
CA SER A 168 38.50 28.31 -6.31
C SER A 168 38.57 27.06 -5.42
N GLY A 169 38.85 27.28 -4.14
CA GLY A 169 39.21 26.27 -3.14
C GLY A 169 38.33 25.01 -3.09
N GLY A 170 38.98 23.88 -2.78
CA GLY A 170 38.50 22.49 -2.86
C GLY A 170 37.32 22.08 -1.98
N SER A 171 36.46 23.01 -1.55
CA SER A 171 35.26 22.70 -0.77
C SER A 171 34.10 22.18 -1.63
N PHE A 172 33.92 22.67 -2.86
CA PHE A 172 32.78 22.29 -3.73
C PHE A 172 32.89 20.89 -4.34
N VAL A 173 34.11 20.40 -4.58
CA VAL A 173 34.35 19.06 -5.17
C VAL A 173 33.93 17.95 -4.20
N LEU A 174 34.09 18.15 -2.90
CA LEU A 174 33.63 17.21 -1.86
C LEU A 174 32.11 17.02 -1.89
N PHE A 175 31.35 18.10 -2.10
CA PHE A 175 29.90 18.04 -2.27
C PHE A 175 29.49 17.30 -3.55
N GLY A 176 30.27 17.44 -4.64
CA GLY A 176 30.09 16.68 -5.88
C GLY A 176 30.21 15.18 -5.68
N TYR A 177 31.28 14.71 -5.01
CA TYR A 177 31.44 13.29 -4.67
C TYR A 177 30.36 12.77 -3.71
N GLY A 178 29.96 13.58 -2.73
CA GLY A 178 28.86 13.24 -1.82
C GLY A 178 27.53 13.04 -2.56
N ALA A 179 27.21 13.93 -3.50
CA ALA A 179 26.03 13.82 -4.36
C ALA A 179 26.06 12.58 -5.27
N ILE A 180 27.23 12.25 -5.83
CA ILE A 180 27.42 11.04 -6.67
C ILE A 180 27.18 9.77 -5.86
N LEU A 181 27.81 9.64 -4.69
CA LEU A 181 27.66 8.44 -3.84
C LEU A 181 26.23 8.29 -3.32
N PHE A 182 25.62 9.39 -2.89
CA PHE A 182 24.22 9.39 -2.45
C PHE A 182 23.26 9.02 -3.59
N GLY A 183 23.47 9.60 -4.79
CA GLY A 183 22.70 9.28 -5.98
C GLY A 183 22.84 7.81 -6.40
N ALA A 184 24.06 7.26 -6.36
CA ALA A 184 24.32 5.85 -6.66
C ALA A 184 23.62 4.92 -5.65
N PHE A 185 23.69 5.22 -4.36
CA PHE A 185 22.99 4.45 -3.32
C PHE A 185 21.46 4.48 -3.50
N MET A 186 20.89 5.65 -3.79
CA MET A 186 19.46 5.78 -4.10
C MET A 186 19.04 5.01 -5.36
N LEU A 187 19.89 5.01 -6.39
CA LEU A 187 19.62 4.30 -7.64
C LEU A 187 19.63 2.78 -7.43
N ILE A 188 20.64 2.25 -6.72
CA ILE A 188 20.76 0.82 -6.41
C ILE A 188 19.59 0.36 -5.52
N SER A 189 19.29 1.10 -4.45
CA SER A 189 18.17 0.76 -3.56
C SER A 189 16.82 0.82 -4.28
N GLY A 190 16.62 1.81 -5.16
CA GLY A 190 15.45 1.90 -6.04
C GLY A 190 15.34 0.73 -7.03
N LEU A 191 16.46 0.30 -7.63
CA LEU A 191 16.51 -0.83 -8.56
C LEU A 191 16.19 -2.15 -7.85
N VAL A 192 16.81 -2.40 -6.69
CA VAL A 192 16.51 -3.58 -5.86
C VAL A 192 15.05 -3.61 -5.48
N GLN A 193 14.48 -2.46 -5.07
CA GLN A 193 13.06 -2.36 -4.75
C GLN A 193 12.16 -2.60 -5.96
N PHE A 194 12.55 -2.14 -7.15
CA PHE A 194 11.79 -2.37 -8.39
C PHE A 194 11.80 -3.84 -8.82
N LEU A 195 12.94 -4.52 -8.71
CA LEU A 195 13.11 -5.93 -9.06
C LEU A 195 12.47 -6.89 -8.06
N THR A 196 12.51 -6.56 -6.76
CA THR A 196 11.96 -7.41 -5.68
C THR A 196 10.49 -7.13 -5.34
N ALA A 197 9.92 -6.04 -5.85
CA ALA A 197 8.51 -5.73 -5.63
C ALA A 197 7.60 -6.62 -6.49
N PRO A 198 6.56 -7.26 -5.91
CA PRO A 198 5.53 -7.94 -6.69
C PRO A 198 4.80 -6.92 -7.58
N SER A 199 4.47 -7.34 -8.81
CA SER A 199 3.77 -6.54 -9.83
C SER A 199 2.37 -6.15 -9.40
#